data_AF-A0A2D6AE92-F1
#
_entry.id   AF-A0A2D6AE92-F1
#
_cell.length_a   1.000
_cell.length_b   1.000
_cell.length_c   1.000
_cell.angle_alpha   90.00
_cell.angle_beta   90.00
_cell.angle_gamma   90.00
#
_symmetry.space_group_name_H-M   'P 1'
#
loop_
_entity.id
_entity.type
_entity.pdbx_description
1 polymer ?
#
loop_
_entity_poly.entity_id
_entity_poly.type
_entity_poly.pdbx_seq_one_letter_code
_entity_poly.pdbx_strand_id
1 'polypeptide(L)'
;MTSRERKQSARRVGKDITQRASTSKQQRSVSPRHQPGTAMSTMRSRKKDQVKNPSHYTRWAIEPIVYIMQNNFEFWRGNVVKYVSRAGSKIYDGQDATQSEITDLNKAIRYCEMRINQLQGKEPNNDK
;
A
#
# COMPACT_ATOMS: atom_id res chain seq x y z
N MET A 1 14.13 -50.88 24.14
CA MET A 1 15.59 -51.09 24.09
C MET A 1 16.10 -50.32 22.87
N THR A 2 17.16 -49.51 22.92
CA THR A 2 18.16 -49.24 23.98
C THR A 2 18.82 -47.87 23.75
N SER A 3 19.37 -47.27 24.81
CA SER A 3 20.67 -46.53 24.91
C SER A 3 21.22 -45.69 23.72
N ARG A 4 21.92 -44.56 23.91
CA ARG A 4 22.37 -43.78 25.11
C ARG A 4 23.08 -42.48 24.61
N GLU A 5 22.97 -41.38 25.36
CA GLU A 5 24.07 -40.43 25.75
C GLU A 5 24.94 -39.73 24.65
N ARG A 6 25.72 -38.64 24.85
CA ARG A 6 25.82 -37.51 25.82
C ARG A 6 26.80 -36.45 25.21
N LYS A 7 27.03 -35.34 25.93
CA LYS A 7 28.12 -34.33 25.80
C LYS A 7 27.86 -33.24 24.73
N GLN A 8 27.80 -31.92 24.97
CA GLN A 8 28.22 -31.00 26.07
C GLN A 8 29.65 -30.43 25.98
N SER A 9 29.80 -29.16 26.38
CA SER A 9 31.02 -28.31 26.43
C SER A 9 31.45 -27.68 25.08
N ALA A 10 32.10 -26.49 25.02
CA ALA A 10 32.64 -25.64 26.11
C ALA A 10 32.56 -24.11 25.83
N ARG A 11 32.77 -23.32 26.89
CA ARG A 11 32.83 -21.83 26.94
C ARG A 11 34.19 -21.23 26.55
N ARG A 12 34.21 -19.96 26.12
CA ARG A 12 35.12 -18.82 26.50
C ARG A 12 34.68 -17.55 25.70
N VAL A 13 34.61 -16.29 26.15
CA VAL A 13 35.16 -15.45 27.25
C VAL A 13 36.41 -14.62 26.86
N GLY A 14 36.26 -13.28 26.86
CA GLY A 14 37.29 -12.23 26.69
C GLY A 14 36.76 -11.06 25.83
N LYS A 15 36.86 -9.74 26.13
CA LYS A 15 37.91 -8.86 26.71
C LYS A 15 39.01 -8.46 25.70
N ASP A 16 39.56 -7.24 25.66
CA ASP A 16 39.37 -6.02 26.49
C ASP A 16 39.63 -4.70 25.72
N ILE A 17 39.08 -3.62 26.26
CA ILE A 17 39.55 -2.21 26.43
C ILE A 17 40.92 -1.75 25.84
N THR A 18 40.95 -0.54 25.22
CA THR A 18 41.94 0.58 25.33
C THR A 18 41.51 1.72 24.37
N GLN A 19 41.37 3.03 24.64
CA GLN A 19 41.92 4.09 25.54
C GLN A 19 43.04 5.02 24.97
N ARG A 20 42.71 6.33 24.88
CA ARG A 20 43.53 7.57 25.03
C ARG A 20 44.54 8.05 23.95
N ALA A 21 44.26 9.25 23.41
CA ALA A 21 45.14 10.46 23.36
C ALA A 21 44.24 11.68 22.96
N SER A 22 44.29 12.96 23.41
CA SER A 22 45.30 13.92 23.92
C SER A 22 46.25 14.48 22.84
N THR A 23 46.55 15.80 22.67
CA THR A 23 46.19 17.11 23.31
C THR A 23 46.83 18.25 22.45
N SER A 24 46.56 19.57 22.49
CA SER A 24 45.62 20.50 23.16
C SER A 24 45.73 21.94 22.56
N LYS A 25 44.89 22.91 23.00
CA LYS A 25 44.95 24.39 22.76
C LYS A 25 44.59 24.86 21.32
N GLN A 26 44.22 26.12 21.03
CA GLN A 26 44.19 27.36 21.85
C GLN A 26 42.98 28.27 21.51
N GLN A 27 42.63 29.22 22.39
CA GLN A 27 41.49 30.16 22.24
C GLN A 27 41.85 31.39 21.38
N ARG A 28 40.85 31.96 20.67
CA ARG A 28 40.57 33.41 20.59
C ARG A 28 39.07 33.65 20.36
N SER A 29 38.57 34.82 20.77
CA SER A 29 37.15 35.14 20.85
C SER A 29 36.78 36.39 20.05
N VAL A 30 35.86 36.27 19.08
CA VAL A 30 35.06 37.39 18.57
C VAL A 30 33.74 36.91 17.95
N SER A 31 32.65 37.47 18.46
CA SER A 31 31.36 37.66 17.78
C SER A 31 31.13 39.19 17.73
N PRO A 32 30.23 39.76 16.89
CA PRO A 32 29.14 39.09 16.19
C PRO A 32 28.89 39.52 14.72
N ARG A 33 28.32 38.61 13.91
CA ARG A 33 27.12 38.96 13.13
C ARG A 33 26.27 37.71 12.84
N HIS A 34 24.97 37.81 13.09
CA HIS A 34 24.03 36.76 12.69
C HIS A 34 23.76 36.83 11.18
N GLN A 35 24.03 35.73 10.48
CA GLN A 35 23.30 35.35 9.26
C GLN A 35 23.00 33.85 9.32
N PRO A 36 21.90 33.43 9.97
CA PRO A 36 21.41 32.06 9.88
C PRO A 36 20.74 31.83 8.51
N GLY A 37 21.55 31.83 7.45
CA GLY A 37 21.19 31.12 6.23
C GLY A 37 21.13 29.61 6.54
N THR A 38 20.17 28.91 5.94
CA THR A 38 19.99 27.44 6.07
C THR A 38 19.36 26.97 7.40
N ALA A 39 18.09 27.31 7.59
CA ALA A 39 17.13 26.50 8.37
C ALA A 39 15.71 26.67 7.78
N MET A 40 14.76 25.81 8.19
CA MET A 40 13.33 25.90 7.86
C MET A 40 12.90 25.65 6.39
N SER A 41 13.56 24.75 5.67
CA SER A 41 12.94 24.04 4.52
C SER A 41 12.25 22.74 4.97
N THR A 42 11.49 22.80 6.07
CA THR A 42 10.93 21.62 6.75
C THR A 42 9.47 21.81 7.12
N MET A 43 8.58 21.72 6.13
CA MET A 43 7.30 20.97 6.16
C MET A 43 6.47 21.25 4.90
N ARG A 44 7.02 20.95 3.71
CA ARG A 44 6.17 20.77 2.52
C ARG A 44 5.34 19.51 2.74
N SER A 45 4.08 19.70 3.15
CA SER A 45 3.13 18.61 3.40
C SER A 45 3.12 17.61 2.23
N ARG A 46 3.37 16.34 2.54
CA ARG A 46 3.16 15.25 1.59
C ARG A 46 1.65 14.98 1.47
N LYS A 47 0.91 15.89 0.83
CA LYS A 47 -0.30 15.49 0.10
C LYS A 47 0.16 14.39 -0.86
N LYS A 48 -0.21 13.14 -0.56
CA LYS A 48 -0.18 12.06 -1.55
C LYS A 48 -1.06 12.52 -2.71
N ASP A 49 -0.60 12.42 -3.95
CA ASP A 49 -1.43 12.69 -5.12
C ASP A 49 -2.55 11.63 -5.18
N GLN A 50 -3.67 11.89 -4.49
CA GLN A 50 -4.82 10.98 -4.41
C GLN A 50 -5.40 10.65 -5.80
N VAL A 51 -5.13 11.51 -6.78
CA VAL A 51 -5.50 11.35 -8.19
C VAL A 51 -4.60 10.35 -8.94
N LYS A 52 -3.31 10.23 -8.56
CA LYS A 52 -2.32 9.39 -9.28
C LYS A 52 -2.06 8.06 -8.60
N ASN A 53 -1.92 8.06 -7.27
CA ASN A 53 -1.55 6.86 -6.49
C ASN A 53 -2.47 6.69 -5.27
N PRO A 54 -3.80 6.51 -5.45
CA PRO A 54 -4.67 6.12 -4.35
C PRO A 54 -4.32 4.70 -3.89
N SER A 55 -4.08 4.50 -2.60
CA SER A 55 -3.49 3.27 -2.05
C SER A 55 -4.44 2.07 -1.96
N HIS A 56 -5.42 1.97 -2.87
CA HIS A 56 -6.37 0.86 -2.97
C HIS A 56 -6.23 0.03 -4.27
N TYR A 57 -5.33 0.40 -5.19
CA TYR A 57 -5.02 -0.42 -6.38
C TYR A 57 -3.69 -1.19 -6.28
N THR A 58 -2.79 -0.81 -5.39
CA THR A 58 -1.45 -1.42 -5.18
C THR A 58 -1.49 -2.81 -4.51
N ARG A 59 -2.58 -3.58 -4.65
CA ARG A 59 -2.75 -4.95 -4.13
C ARG A 59 -2.31 -6.02 -5.13
N TRP A 60 -2.34 -5.71 -6.42
CA TRP A 60 -2.19 -6.65 -7.52
C TRP A 60 -0.96 -6.35 -8.37
N ALA A 61 -0.38 -7.37 -9.01
CA ALA A 61 0.82 -7.22 -9.86
C ALA A 61 0.55 -6.38 -11.13
N ILE A 62 -0.72 -6.29 -11.55
CA ILE A 62 -1.23 -5.37 -12.57
C ILE A 62 -2.45 -4.70 -11.94
N GLU A 63 -2.53 -3.37 -11.96
CA GLU A 63 -3.71 -2.67 -11.46
C GLU A 63 -4.92 -2.94 -12.37
N PRO A 64 -6.14 -3.16 -11.82
CA PRO A 64 -7.30 -3.52 -12.63
C PRO A 64 -7.60 -2.53 -13.77
N ILE A 65 -7.41 -1.23 -13.53
CA ILE A 65 -7.59 -0.19 -14.56
C ILE A 65 -6.58 -0.32 -15.72
N VAL A 66 -5.32 -0.65 -15.42
CA VAL A 66 -4.28 -0.88 -16.44
C VAL A 66 -4.62 -2.11 -17.28
N TYR A 67 -5.04 -3.21 -16.65
CA TYR A 67 -5.47 -4.42 -17.35
C TYR A 67 -6.69 -4.17 -18.26
N ILE A 68 -7.69 -3.43 -17.78
CA ILE A 68 -8.88 -3.03 -18.54
C ILE A 68 -8.50 -2.18 -19.77
N MET A 69 -7.61 -1.20 -19.60
CA MET A 69 -7.16 -0.31 -20.68
C MET A 69 -6.29 -1.04 -21.72
N GLN A 70 -5.33 -1.87 -21.28
CA GLN A 70 -4.43 -2.60 -22.18
C GLN A 70 -5.16 -3.63 -23.06
N ASN A 71 -6.27 -4.19 -22.57
CA ASN A 71 -7.12 -5.12 -23.34
C ASN A 71 -8.29 -4.41 -24.04
N ASN A 72 -8.37 -3.07 -23.97
CA ASN A 72 -9.43 -2.24 -24.56
C ASN A 72 -10.86 -2.77 -24.29
N PHE A 73 -11.12 -3.18 -23.05
CA PHE A 73 -12.39 -3.81 -22.66
C PHE A 73 -13.59 -2.87 -22.76
N GLU A 74 -14.73 -3.41 -23.19
CA GLU A 74 -15.99 -2.69 -23.27
C GLU A 74 -16.49 -2.28 -21.87
N PHE A 75 -17.30 -1.23 -21.80
CA PHE A 75 -17.71 -0.60 -20.54
C PHE A 75 -18.32 -1.58 -19.51
N TRP A 76 -19.12 -2.55 -19.95
CA TRP A 76 -19.69 -3.58 -19.07
C TRP A 76 -18.58 -4.48 -18.49
N ARG A 77 -17.70 -5.02 -19.34
CA ARG A 77 -16.62 -5.94 -18.96
C ARG A 77 -15.59 -5.27 -18.05
N GLY A 78 -15.25 -4.02 -18.36
CA GLY A 78 -14.38 -3.19 -17.53
C GLY A 78 -14.95 -2.95 -16.13
N ASN A 79 -16.26 -2.70 -16.01
CA ASN A 79 -16.89 -2.59 -14.70
C ASN A 79 -16.94 -3.92 -13.94
N VAL A 80 -17.25 -5.06 -14.59
CA VAL A 80 -17.19 -6.39 -13.95
C VAL A 80 -15.82 -6.64 -13.33
N VAL A 81 -14.73 -6.46 -14.09
CA VAL A 81 -13.35 -6.61 -13.58
C VAL A 81 -13.08 -5.67 -12.41
N LYS A 82 -13.40 -4.38 -12.55
CA LYS A 82 -13.21 -3.34 -11.52
C LYS A 82 -13.90 -3.68 -10.20
N TYR A 83 -15.13 -4.21 -10.23
CA TYR A 83 -15.87 -4.56 -9.01
C TYR A 83 -15.37 -5.86 -8.40
N VAL A 84 -15.15 -6.92 -9.20
CA VAL A 84 -14.61 -8.20 -8.70
C VAL A 84 -13.20 -8.04 -8.11
N SER A 85 -12.31 -7.26 -8.72
CA SER A 85 -10.96 -7.01 -8.19
C SER A 85 -10.92 -6.09 -6.95
N ARG A 86 -12.06 -5.54 -6.51
CA ARG A 86 -12.20 -4.61 -5.38
C ARG A 86 -13.10 -5.13 -4.26
N ALA A 87 -13.90 -6.17 -4.51
CA ALA A 87 -14.53 -7.01 -3.50
C ALA A 87 -13.54 -7.33 -2.34
N GLY A 88 -14.02 -7.29 -1.09
CA GLY A 88 -13.19 -7.50 0.09
C GLY A 88 -12.08 -6.45 0.29
N SER A 89 -12.22 -5.22 -0.24
CA SER A 89 -11.24 -4.13 -0.02
C SER A 89 -11.80 -2.70 0.09
N LYS A 90 -12.94 -2.38 -0.52
CA LYS A 90 -13.66 -1.13 -0.24
C LYS A 90 -14.73 -1.41 0.82
N ILE A 91 -14.66 -0.72 1.96
CA ILE A 91 -15.77 -0.59 2.91
C ILE A 91 -16.70 0.53 2.43
N TYR A 92 -18.01 0.34 2.46
CA TYR A 92 -19.02 1.36 2.15
C TYR A 92 -19.54 2.03 3.44
N ASP A 93 -19.96 3.29 3.32
CA ASP A 93 -20.41 4.06 4.47
C ASP A 93 -21.74 3.48 4.98
N GLY A 94 -21.80 3.13 6.27
CA GLY A 94 -22.94 2.42 6.86
C GLY A 94 -23.00 0.92 6.57
N GLN A 95 -21.93 0.30 6.03
CA GLN A 95 -21.85 -1.15 5.79
C GLN A 95 -20.65 -1.78 6.51
N ASP A 96 -20.80 -3.04 6.94
CA ASP A 96 -19.67 -3.87 7.37
C ASP A 96 -18.85 -4.40 6.16
N ALA A 97 -17.76 -5.13 6.42
CA ALA A 97 -16.88 -5.65 5.36
C ALA A 97 -17.59 -6.65 4.43
N THR A 98 -18.41 -7.55 4.98
CA THR A 98 -19.17 -8.57 4.23
C THR A 98 -20.25 -7.92 3.38
N GLN A 99 -21.00 -6.98 3.96
CA GLN A 99 -22.01 -6.17 3.25
C GLN A 99 -21.39 -5.34 2.13
N SER A 100 -20.20 -4.79 2.36
CA SER A 100 -19.46 -4.00 1.36
C SER A 100 -18.93 -4.86 0.21
N GLU A 101 -18.47 -6.07 0.50
CA GLU A 101 -18.06 -7.06 -0.49
C GLU A 101 -19.24 -7.56 -1.34
N ILE A 102 -20.36 -7.95 -0.70
CA ILE A 102 -21.62 -8.28 -1.38
C ILE A 102 -22.09 -7.11 -2.25
N THR A 103 -21.93 -5.87 -1.79
CA THR A 103 -22.31 -4.66 -2.54
C THR A 103 -21.47 -4.44 -3.80
N ASP A 104 -20.20 -4.86 -3.84
CA ASP A 104 -19.40 -4.84 -5.08
C ASP A 104 -19.68 -6.06 -5.97
N LEU A 105 -19.90 -7.25 -5.40
CA LEU A 105 -20.28 -8.44 -6.16
C LEU A 105 -21.64 -8.26 -6.88
N ASN A 106 -22.63 -7.69 -6.20
CA ASN A 106 -23.93 -7.35 -6.80
C ASN A 106 -23.79 -6.33 -7.94
N LYS A 107 -22.82 -5.41 -7.88
CA LYS A 107 -22.52 -4.49 -8.98
C LYS A 107 -21.88 -5.21 -10.16
N ALA A 108 -21.00 -6.19 -9.92
CA ALA A 108 -20.48 -7.03 -11.00
C ALA A 108 -21.60 -7.83 -11.70
N ILE A 109 -22.50 -8.47 -10.92
CA ILE A 109 -23.68 -9.18 -11.42
C ILE A 109 -24.55 -8.25 -12.27
N ARG A 110 -24.85 -7.04 -11.77
CA ARG A 110 -25.62 -6.02 -12.48
C ARG A 110 -25.06 -5.69 -13.87
N TYR A 111 -23.74 -5.59 -14.03
CA TYR A 111 -23.14 -5.33 -15.34
C TYR A 111 -23.19 -6.54 -16.29
N CYS A 112 -23.24 -7.77 -15.77
CA CYS A 112 -23.53 -8.97 -16.57
C CYS A 112 -24.99 -8.99 -17.02
N GLU A 113 -25.95 -8.70 -16.13
CA GLU A 113 -27.38 -8.58 -16.45
C GLU A 113 -27.64 -7.53 -17.55
N MET A 114 -27.07 -6.32 -17.41
CA MET A 114 -27.15 -5.26 -18.42
C MET A 114 -26.66 -5.74 -19.80
N ARG A 115 -25.61 -6.58 -19.83
CA ARG A 115 -25.10 -7.15 -21.10
C ARG A 115 -26.00 -8.26 -21.65
N ILE A 116 -26.59 -9.09 -20.78
CA ILE A 116 -27.56 -10.11 -21.17
C ILE A 116 -28.83 -9.45 -21.75
N ASN A 117 -29.33 -8.39 -21.12
CA ASN A 117 -30.48 -7.63 -21.62
C ASN A 117 -30.20 -7.05 -23.03
N GLN A 118 -29.04 -6.43 -23.26
CA GLN A 118 -28.62 -6.00 -24.61
C GLN A 118 -28.62 -7.15 -25.64
N LEU A 119 -28.09 -8.32 -25.25
CA LEU A 119 -28.04 -9.50 -26.13
C LEU A 119 -29.42 -10.11 -26.40
N GLN A 120 -30.40 -9.84 -25.53
CA GLN A 120 -31.82 -10.19 -25.71
C GLN A 120 -32.63 -9.09 -26.43
N GLY A 121 -31.99 -8.03 -26.92
CA GLY A 121 -32.67 -6.90 -27.58
C GLY A 121 -33.48 -6.00 -26.64
N LYS A 122 -33.21 -6.08 -25.32
CA LYS A 122 -33.85 -5.25 -24.28
C LYS A 122 -32.99 -4.04 -23.92
N GLU A 123 -33.63 -3.05 -23.32
CA GLU A 123 -32.92 -1.97 -22.64
C GLU A 123 -31.98 -2.50 -21.54
N PRO A 124 -30.77 -1.95 -21.35
CA PRO A 124 -29.85 -2.43 -20.32
C PRO A 124 -30.45 -2.37 -18.91
N ASN A 125 -31.36 -1.43 -18.65
CA ASN A 125 -32.04 -1.22 -17.36
C ASN A 125 -33.51 -1.68 -17.36
N ASN A 126 -33.84 -2.75 -18.08
CA ASN A 126 -35.19 -3.35 -18.15
C ASN A 126 -35.65 -4.05 -16.85
N ASP A 127 -34.90 -3.91 -15.75
CA ASP A 127 -35.08 -4.66 -14.50
C ASP A 127 -35.74 -3.76 -13.43
N LYS A 128 -36.81 -3.07 -13.82
CA LYS A 128 -37.57 -2.07 -13.05
C LYS A 128 -39.07 -2.33 -13.12
#